data_AF-B2J0X1-F1
#
_entry.id   AF-B2J0X1-F1
#
_cell.length_a   1.000
_cell.length_b   1.000
_cell.length_c   1.000
_cell.angle_alpha   90.00
_cell.angle_beta   90.00
_cell.angle_gamma   90.00
#
_symmetry.space_group_name_H-M   'P 1'
#
loop_
_entity.id
_entity.type
_entity.pdbx_description
1 polymer ?
#
loop_
_entity_poly.entity_id
_entity_poly.type
_entity_poly.pdbx_seq_one_letter_code
_entity_poly.pdbx_strand_id
1 'polypeptide(L)'
;MSKLAFTLKVSTGAVILLTLCVTSANSTTISEGFESGTKTSYADADVNLSTGLWNLNDALIGDLSTDRKNGAKSARIRNSGRVTMRFDRTTGAGSITIKYAKFGTDANTTWGVWCSTNSGSSWIQIGSTVNTTSTALQTATFTPNISGSVRCEIRKTDGTANRTNIDDIIINDYGSSGSTSPSLPAGSVPLFDDINNPVSGLAYGSPADVTPSAPALNSFDTAVVNLCSVPGTVVSRTGFQSMMQNNPTVLANIKAYVGGYLKVGRTSDTDFLNDLTNLWFNVAGFDHVFCGEPVQGGSIGGLHFVGRYVELQNKGLAGRLNNNTFREEVVPNTVYTMGVVMKVGTGTAQSTIKGYPYTLNAEEILSNASLGYKNNPNTSTTNQACLLGITDENRTFQAVFVRRQGGIRTFYPDATPDATPNCIQ
;
A
#
# COMPACT_ATOMS: atom_id res chain seq x y z
N MET A 1 -38.71 10.59 70.49
CA MET A 1 -38.17 9.25 70.22
C MET A 1 -37.32 9.32 68.95
N SER A 2 -36.05 8.94 69.09
CA SER A 2 -35.01 8.66 68.08
C SER A 2 -34.90 9.52 66.81
N LYS A 3 -33.96 10.47 66.84
CA LYS A 3 -33.17 10.86 65.66
C LYS A 3 -31.99 9.88 65.56
N LEU A 4 -32.00 8.97 64.58
CA LEU A 4 -30.81 8.18 64.27
C LEU A 4 -29.93 8.95 63.30
N ALA A 5 -28.76 9.35 63.81
CA ALA A 5 -27.60 9.69 63.01
C ALA A 5 -27.06 8.40 62.36
N PHE A 6 -26.79 8.45 61.06
CA PHE A 6 -25.92 7.47 60.41
C PHE A 6 -24.54 8.09 60.21
N THR A 7 -23.58 7.51 60.94
CA THR A 7 -22.15 7.78 60.85
C THR A 7 -21.63 7.27 59.51
N LEU A 8 -21.14 8.17 58.65
CA LEU A 8 -20.42 7.80 57.43
C LEU A 8 -19.03 7.28 57.83
N LYS A 9 -18.81 5.97 57.75
CA LYS A 9 -17.46 5.39 57.85
C LYS A 9 -16.70 5.75 56.58
N VAL A 10 -15.77 6.70 56.69
CA VAL A 10 -14.75 6.94 55.66
C VAL A 10 -13.79 5.76 55.69
N SER A 11 -13.98 4.82 54.77
CA SER A 11 -12.94 3.86 54.40
C SER A 11 -11.84 4.65 53.70
N THR A 12 -10.65 4.65 54.29
CA THR A 12 -9.40 5.12 53.68
C THR A 12 -9.18 4.39 52.35
N GLY A 13 -9.64 4.99 51.27
CA GLY A 13 -9.32 4.55 49.91
C GLY A 13 -7.84 4.80 49.66
N ALA A 14 -7.07 3.72 49.52
CA ALA A 14 -5.75 3.79 48.92
C ALA A 14 -5.92 4.32 47.49
N VAL A 15 -5.48 5.55 47.24
CA VAL A 15 -5.28 6.06 45.88
C VAL A 15 -4.06 5.32 45.35
N ILE A 16 -4.30 4.18 44.70
CA ILE A 16 -3.31 3.54 43.84
C ILE A 16 -3.17 4.44 42.63
N LEU A 17 -2.15 5.30 42.67
CA LEU A 17 -1.70 6.04 41.50
C LEU A 17 -1.12 5.01 40.53
N LEU A 18 -1.94 4.54 39.59
CA LEU A 18 -1.51 3.63 38.54
C LEU A 18 -0.67 4.45 37.56
N THR A 19 0.63 4.53 37.81
CA THR A 19 1.59 5.09 36.86
C THR A 19 1.60 4.17 35.65
N LEU A 20 0.93 4.57 34.55
CA LEU A 20 1.22 4.00 33.25
C LEU A 20 2.63 4.44 32.86
N CYS A 21 3.61 3.61 33.20
CA CYS A 21 4.88 3.62 32.51
C CYS A 21 4.57 3.20 31.06
N VAL A 22 4.42 4.17 30.17
CA VAL A 22 4.51 3.90 28.74
C VAL A 22 5.96 3.50 28.51
N THR A 23 6.20 2.20 28.50
CA THR A 23 7.46 1.67 27.99
C THR A 23 7.48 2.01 26.51
N SER A 24 8.52 2.71 26.07
CA SER A 24 8.83 2.81 24.65
C SER A 24 8.91 1.39 24.11
N ALA A 25 8.02 1.03 23.19
CA ALA A 25 8.08 -0.25 22.50
C ALA A 25 9.43 -0.31 21.79
N ASN A 26 10.34 -1.12 22.31
CA ASN A 26 11.51 -1.53 21.57
C ASN A 26 11.02 -2.11 20.23
N SER A 27 11.72 -1.76 19.15
CA SER A 27 11.62 -2.49 17.89
C SER A 27 11.73 -3.98 18.21
N THR A 28 10.68 -4.76 17.95
CA THR A 28 10.65 -6.19 18.27
C THR A 28 10.26 -6.96 17.03
N THR A 29 11.29 -7.20 16.23
CA THR A 29 11.32 -8.36 15.34
C THR A 29 10.84 -9.58 16.14
N ILE A 30 9.83 -10.28 15.63
CA ILE A 30 9.40 -11.55 16.23
C ILE A 30 10.07 -12.70 15.48
N SER A 31 10.43 -13.75 16.22
CA SER A 31 11.01 -14.98 15.69
C SER A 31 10.31 -16.17 16.34
N GLU A 32 9.52 -16.91 15.58
CA GLU A 32 8.79 -18.09 16.04
C GLU A 32 9.35 -19.36 15.39
N GLY A 33 9.92 -20.25 16.21
CA GLY A 33 10.48 -21.54 15.79
C GLY A 33 9.70 -22.76 16.32
N PHE A 34 8.53 -22.56 16.92
CA PHE A 34 7.64 -23.62 17.45
C PHE A 34 8.18 -24.44 18.63
N GLU A 35 9.37 -24.12 19.14
CA GLU A 35 10.09 -24.93 20.13
C GLU A 35 9.38 -25.04 21.48
N SER A 36 8.68 -23.98 21.90
CA SER A 36 7.98 -23.91 23.18
C SER A 36 6.63 -24.64 23.21
N GLY A 37 6.03 -24.89 22.04
CA GLY A 37 4.70 -25.47 21.90
C GLY A 37 4.68 -26.99 21.78
N THR A 38 3.51 -27.58 21.96
CA THR A 38 3.21 -28.97 21.57
C THR A 38 1.78 -29.04 21.07
N LYS A 39 1.59 -29.65 19.91
CA LYS A 39 0.27 -30.02 19.36
C LYS A 39 0.47 -31.18 18.42
N THR A 40 0.00 -32.37 18.80
CA THR A 40 0.29 -33.62 18.07
C THR A 40 -0.82 -34.03 17.09
N SER A 41 -1.98 -33.36 17.14
CA SER A 41 -3.13 -33.61 16.27
C SER A 41 -3.25 -32.51 15.20
N TYR A 42 -3.81 -32.86 14.03
CA TYR A 42 -4.13 -31.91 12.96
C TYR A 42 -5.43 -31.12 13.20
N ALA A 43 -6.28 -31.54 14.15
CA ALA A 43 -7.54 -30.84 14.46
C ALA A 43 -7.29 -29.38 14.86
N ASP A 44 -8.22 -28.48 14.54
CA ASP A 44 -8.12 -27.05 14.88
C ASP A 44 -7.88 -26.83 16.38
N ALA A 45 -6.82 -26.12 16.74
CA ALA A 45 -6.63 -25.67 18.12
C ALA A 45 -5.65 -24.50 18.18
N ASP A 46 -5.81 -23.69 19.23
CA ASP A 46 -4.86 -22.65 19.59
C ASP A 46 -3.69 -23.25 20.41
N VAL A 47 -2.49 -22.74 20.19
CA VAL A 47 -1.24 -23.12 20.86
C VAL A 47 -0.53 -21.86 21.32
N ASN A 48 -0.15 -21.80 22.60
CA ASN A 48 0.66 -20.71 23.11
C ASN A 48 2.13 -20.99 22.78
N LEU A 49 2.74 -20.12 21.98
CA LEU A 49 4.14 -20.20 21.56
C LEU A 49 4.94 -19.03 22.14
N SER A 50 6.25 -18.97 21.83
CA SER A 50 7.15 -17.93 22.36
C SER A 50 6.75 -16.51 21.93
N THR A 51 6.19 -16.38 20.74
CA THR A 51 5.80 -15.07 20.18
C THR A 51 4.36 -14.67 20.52
N GLY A 52 3.54 -15.59 21.06
CA GLY A 52 2.14 -15.34 21.38
C GLY A 52 1.23 -16.53 21.08
N LEU A 53 -0.08 -16.26 21.00
CA LEU A 53 -1.08 -17.27 20.69
C LEU A 53 -1.18 -17.49 19.18
N TRP A 54 -1.14 -18.75 18.74
CA TRP A 54 -1.27 -19.16 17.35
C TRP A 54 -2.37 -20.19 17.19
N ASN A 55 -3.15 -20.12 16.11
CA ASN A 55 -4.10 -21.15 15.73
C ASN A 55 -3.47 -22.07 14.67
N LEU A 56 -3.54 -23.37 14.90
CA LEU A 56 -3.05 -24.40 13.97
C LEU A 56 -4.22 -25.26 13.51
N ASN A 57 -4.61 -25.09 12.25
CA ASN A 57 -5.74 -25.77 11.62
C ASN A 57 -5.23 -26.66 10.48
N ASP A 58 -5.52 -27.96 10.52
CA ASP A 58 -4.90 -28.95 9.63
C ASP A 58 -3.36 -28.85 9.63
N ALA A 59 -2.84 -28.47 10.80
CA ALA A 59 -1.44 -28.29 11.11
C ALA A 59 -1.15 -28.80 12.52
N LEU A 60 0.07 -29.25 12.76
CA LEU A 60 0.56 -29.71 14.06
C LEU A 60 2.00 -29.22 14.30
N ILE A 61 2.51 -29.36 15.52
CA ILE A 61 3.92 -29.14 15.83
C ILE A 61 4.62 -30.50 15.81
N GLY A 62 5.46 -30.71 14.79
CA GLY A 62 6.12 -31.98 14.49
C GLY A 62 7.56 -32.01 15.00
N ASP A 63 7.95 -33.16 15.55
CA ASP A 63 9.26 -33.44 16.14
C ASP A 63 9.88 -34.74 15.58
N LEU A 64 9.26 -35.37 14.58
CA LEU A 64 9.75 -36.62 14.01
C LEU A 64 11.07 -36.41 13.26
N SER A 65 11.87 -37.46 13.10
CA SER A 65 13.10 -37.41 12.30
C SER A 65 12.87 -37.01 10.83
N THR A 66 11.65 -37.21 10.31
CA THR A 66 11.23 -36.82 8.96
C THR A 66 10.69 -35.39 8.87
N ASP A 67 10.47 -34.73 10.00
CA ASP A 67 10.18 -33.29 10.05
C ASP A 67 11.47 -32.51 9.78
N ARG A 68 11.40 -31.59 8.81
CA ARG A 68 12.48 -30.67 8.47
C ARG A 68 12.35 -29.44 9.36
N LYS A 69 13.39 -29.18 10.15
CA LYS A 69 13.35 -28.23 11.25
C LYS A 69 14.75 -27.72 11.59
N ASN A 70 14.81 -26.53 12.16
CA ASN A 70 16.00 -25.90 12.71
C ASN A 70 15.84 -25.81 14.23
N GLY A 71 16.26 -26.86 14.94
CA GLY A 71 15.94 -27.06 16.34
C GLY A 71 15.29 -28.43 16.55
N ALA A 72 14.37 -28.53 17.49
CA ALA A 72 13.70 -29.77 17.83
C ALA A 72 12.29 -29.88 17.22
N LYS A 73 11.66 -28.76 16.82
CA LYS A 73 10.28 -28.75 16.34
C LYS A 73 10.09 -27.86 15.11
N SER A 74 9.02 -28.10 14.36
CA SER A 74 8.54 -27.22 13.29
C SER A 74 7.03 -27.37 13.14
N ALA A 75 6.35 -26.42 12.50
CA ALA A 75 4.97 -26.64 12.08
C ALA A 75 4.93 -27.59 10.87
N ARG A 76 4.01 -28.55 10.87
CA ARG A 76 3.73 -29.45 9.74
C ARG A 76 2.30 -29.27 9.28
N ILE A 77 2.11 -28.86 8.03
CA ILE A 77 0.82 -28.46 7.46
C ILE A 77 0.45 -29.41 6.31
N ARG A 78 -0.83 -29.80 6.21
CA ARG A 78 -1.39 -30.61 5.11
C ARG A 78 -2.68 -30.00 4.56
N ASN A 79 -3.25 -30.60 3.52
CA ASN A 79 -4.49 -30.17 2.88
C ASN A 79 -4.44 -28.67 2.53
N SER A 80 -5.46 -27.92 2.93
CA SER A 80 -5.53 -26.45 2.89
C SER A 80 -5.32 -25.84 4.29
N GLY A 81 -4.50 -26.51 5.12
CA GLY A 81 -4.21 -26.12 6.49
C GLY A 81 -3.48 -24.78 6.60
N ARG A 82 -3.51 -24.21 7.81
CA ARG A 82 -2.94 -22.90 8.12
C ARG A 82 -2.34 -22.81 9.52
N VAL A 83 -1.39 -21.89 9.65
CA VAL A 83 -0.78 -21.47 10.92
C VAL A 83 -1.00 -19.96 11.03
N THR A 84 -1.83 -19.54 11.99
CA THR A 84 -2.42 -18.20 12.04
C THR A 84 -2.07 -17.49 13.35
N MET A 85 -1.54 -16.27 13.27
CA MET A 85 -1.36 -15.42 14.44
C MET A 85 -2.71 -15.03 15.05
N ARG A 86 -2.88 -15.19 16.37
CA ARG A 86 -4.06 -14.72 17.11
C ARG A 86 -3.86 -13.37 17.82
N PHE A 87 -2.69 -12.75 17.65
CA PHE A 87 -2.33 -11.45 18.18
C PHE A 87 -1.97 -10.49 17.04
N ASP A 88 -2.18 -9.19 17.28
CA ASP A 88 -1.72 -8.12 16.40
C ASP A 88 -0.35 -7.62 16.84
N ARG A 89 0.54 -7.40 15.87
CA ARG A 89 1.73 -6.56 16.05
C ARG A 89 1.34 -5.11 15.87
N THR A 90 1.88 -4.20 16.68
CA THR A 90 1.65 -2.75 16.54
C THR A 90 2.78 -2.03 15.79
N THR A 91 3.87 -2.73 15.49
CA THR A 91 5.09 -2.20 14.84
C THR A 91 5.11 -2.46 13.32
N GLY A 92 3.97 -2.80 12.71
CA GLY A 92 3.89 -3.15 11.30
C GLY A 92 4.60 -4.46 10.96
N ALA A 93 4.81 -4.70 9.66
CA ALA A 93 5.58 -5.81 9.10
C ALA A 93 6.34 -5.32 7.87
N GLY A 94 7.65 -5.10 8.01
CA GLY A 94 8.52 -4.68 6.91
C GLY A 94 8.90 -5.85 6.00
N SER A 95 9.42 -6.91 6.61
CA SER A 95 9.74 -8.16 5.92
C SER A 95 9.34 -9.38 6.74
N ILE A 96 9.01 -10.46 6.04
CA ILE A 96 8.74 -11.78 6.62
C ILE A 96 9.71 -12.77 5.99
N THR A 97 10.47 -13.51 6.79
CA THR A 97 11.24 -14.67 6.31
C THR A 97 10.75 -15.94 6.98
N ILE A 98 10.66 -17.01 6.21
CA ILE A 98 10.12 -18.29 6.68
C ILE A 98 10.99 -19.40 6.12
N LYS A 99 11.44 -20.32 6.98
CA LYS A 99 12.04 -21.57 6.53
C LYS A 99 10.98 -22.59 6.19
N TYR A 100 11.20 -23.35 5.12
CA TYR A 100 10.27 -24.36 4.64
C TYR A 100 10.99 -25.51 3.96
N ALA A 101 10.37 -26.69 3.99
CA ALA A 101 10.81 -27.86 3.24
C ALA A 101 9.71 -28.93 3.17
N LYS A 102 9.89 -29.89 2.26
CA LYS A 102 9.01 -31.06 2.14
C LYS A 102 9.16 -31.98 3.34
N PHE A 103 8.04 -32.45 3.86
CA PHE A 103 8.05 -33.49 4.88
C PHE A 103 8.49 -34.83 4.29
N GLY A 104 9.49 -35.50 4.89
CA GLY A 104 9.90 -36.85 4.51
C GLY A 104 10.12 -37.01 2.99
N THR A 105 9.32 -37.88 2.38
CA THR A 105 9.31 -38.20 0.94
C THR A 105 8.01 -37.78 0.25
N ASP A 106 7.21 -36.89 0.86
CA ASP A 106 5.96 -36.41 0.26
C ASP A 106 6.20 -35.74 -1.10
N ALA A 107 5.15 -35.58 -1.91
CA ALA A 107 5.24 -34.85 -3.18
C ALA A 107 5.45 -33.34 -2.96
N ASN A 108 5.68 -32.61 -4.05
CA ASN A 108 5.83 -31.15 -3.99
C ASN A 108 4.51 -30.50 -3.55
N THR A 109 4.60 -29.38 -2.82
CA THR A 109 3.45 -28.66 -2.28
C THR A 109 3.57 -27.16 -2.54
N THR A 110 2.46 -26.43 -2.38
CA THR A 110 2.44 -24.97 -2.49
C THR A 110 1.85 -24.31 -1.25
N TRP A 111 2.36 -23.13 -0.91
CA TRP A 111 1.89 -22.33 0.23
C TRP A 111 2.13 -20.83 0.01
N GLY A 112 1.56 -19.97 0.85
CA GLY A 112 1.81 -18.53 0.82
C GLY A 112 1.56 -17.85 2.16
N VAL A 113 1.77 -16.53 2.20
CA VAL A 113 1.51 -15.68 3.36
C VAL A 113 0.34 -14.75 3.09
N TRP A 114 -0.55 -14.60 4.07
CA TRP A 114 -1.60 -13.59 4.08
C TRP A 114 -1.45 -12.72 5.31
N CYS A 115 -1.68 -11.43 5.18
CA CYS A 115 -1.70 -10.52 6.32
C CYS A 115 -3.03 -9.75 6.40
N SER A 116 -3.38 -9.37 7.61
CA SER A 116 -4.62 -8.69 7.98
C SER A 116 -4.25 -7.43 8.77
N THR A 117 -4.86 -6.31 8.41
CA THR A 117 -4.76 -5.02 9.11
C THR A 117 -6.01 -4.69 9.93
N ASN A 118 -7.00 -5.59 9.97
CA ASN A 118 -8.28 -5.42 10.68
C ASN A 118 -8.56 -6.59 11.64
N SER A 119 -7.53 -7.01 12.37
CA SER A 119 -7.59 -8.04 13.41
C SER A 119 -8.19 -9.39 12.98
N GLY A 120 -8.02 -9.76 11.71
CA GLY A 120 -8.37 -11.05 11.14
C GLY A 120 -9.72 -11.09 10.41
N SER A 121 -10.37 -9.94 10.22
CA SER A 121 -11.65 -9.84 9.52
C SER A 121 -11.51 -10.08 8.01
N SER A 122 -10.43 -9.59 7.41
CA SER A 122 -10.06 -9.87 6.02
C SER A 122 -8.55 -10.00 5.85
N TRP A 123 -8.14 -10.72 4.80
CA TRP A 123 -6.76 -11.14 4.61
C TRP A 123 -6.32 -10.96 3.16
N ILE A 124 -5.16 -10.35 2.95
CA ILE A 124 -4.57 -10.09 1.63
C ILE A 124 -3.30 -10.94 1.49
N GLN A 125 -3.13 -11.59 0.34
CA GLN A 125 -1.92 -12.38 0.06
C GLN A 125 -0.72 -11.44 -0.11
N ILE A 126 0.40 -11.79 0.52
CA ILE A 126 1.67 -11.10 0.38
C ILE A 126 2.60 -11.93 -0.53
N GLY A 127 3.12 -11.29 -1.58
CA GLY A 127 4.02 -11.91 -2.54
C GLY A 127 3.37 -13.07 -3.32
N SER A 128 4.22 -13.85 -3.98
CA SER A 128 3.79 -15.01 -4.78
C SER A 128 3.66 -16.28 -3.94
N THR A 129 2.83 -17.21 -4.40
CA THR A 129 2.80 -18.59 -3.89
C THR A 129 4.18 -19.25 -4.03
N VAL A 130 4.63 -19.92 -2.97
CA VAL A 130 5.91 -20.64 -2.89
C VAL A 130 5.71 -22.11 -3.26
N ASN A 131 6.65 -22.66 -4.04
CA ASN A 131 6.71 -24.09 -4.39
C ASN A 131 7.74 -24.81 -3.51
N THR A 132 7.28 -25.70 -2.64
CA THR A 132 8.14 -26.55 -1.82
C THR A 132 8.54 -27.80 -2.61
N THR A 133 9.79 -27.83 -3.07
CA THR A 133 10.31 -28.93 -3.93
C THR A 133 11.49 -29.70 -3.31
N SER A 134 12.09 -29.15 -2.24
CA SER A 134 13.28 -29.71 -1.57
C SER A 134 12.95 -30.26 -0.18
N THR A 135 13.69 -31.28 0.25
CA THR A 135 13.72 -31.77 1.63
C THR A 135 14.76 -31.06 2.51
N ALA A 136 15.64 -30.26 1.93
CA ALA A 136 16.50 -29.34 2.66
C ALA A 136 15.72 -28.05 2.98
N LEU A 137 15.93 -27.48 4.17
CA LEU A 137 15.31 -26.20 4.54
C LEU A 137 15.77 -25.10 3.58
N GLN A 138 14.79 -24.42 2.99
CA GLN A 138 14.95 -23.22 2.18
C GLN A 138 14.30 -22.05 2.89
N THR A 139 14.72 -20.82 2.58
CA THR A 139 14.10 -19.61 3.13
C THR A 139 13.32 -18.89 2.04
N ALA A 140 12.07 -18.56 2.32
CA ALA A 140 11.26 -17.66 1.52
C ALA A 140 11.22 -16.29 2.19
N THR A 141 11.30 -15.23 1.39
CA THR A 141 11.26 -13.84 1.86
C THR A 141 10.09 -13.12 1.22
N PHE A 142 9.33 -12.41 2.03
CA PHE A 142 8.21 -11.57 1.64
C PHE A 142 8.42 -10.17 2.19
N THR A 143 7.94 -9.16 1.47
CA THR A 143 8.06 -7.74 1.84
C THR A 143 6.67 -7.11 1.91
N PRO A 144 5.92 -7.31 3.01
CA PRO A 144 4.59 -6.74 3.16
C PRO A 144 4.62 -5.20 3.14
N ASN A 145 5.64 -4.59 3.76
CA ASN A 145 5.74 -3.14 3.96
C ASN A 145 4.44 -2.53 4.54
N ILE A 146 3.86 -3.20 5.54
CA ILE A 146 2.62 -2.78 6.19
C ILE A 146 2.99 -2.01 7.46
N SER A 147 2.59 -0.77 7.60
CA SER A 147 2.73 0.00 8.85
C SER A 147 1.56 -0.30 9.81
N GLY A 148 1.71 0.09 11.08
CA GLY A 148 0.63 -0.01 12.08
C GLY A 148 0.27 -1.44 12.50
N SER A 149 -1.01 -1.67 12.79
CA SER A 149 -1.48 -2.96 13.32
C SER A 149 -1.54 -4.03 12.24
N VAL A 150 -0.86 -5.16 12.45
CA VAL A 150 -0.85 -6.27 11.49
C VAL A 150 -0.70 -7.63 12.18
N ARG A 151 -1.42 -8.62 11.64
CA ARG A 151 -1.19 -10.04 11.91
C ARG A 151 -1.10 -10.81 10.59
N CYS A 152 -0.37 -11.92 10.58
CA CYS A 152 -0.15 -12.73 9.39
C CYS A 152 -0.49 -14.20 9.63
N GLU A 153 -0.72 -14.92 8.54
CA GLU A 153 -0.92 -16.35 8.54
C GLU A 153 -0.30 -17.00 7.32
N ILE A 154 0.11 -18.26 7.51
CA ILE A 154 0.69 -19.10 6.46
C ILE A 154 -0.40 -20.09 6.05
N ARG A 155 -0.71 -20.17 4.75
CA ARG A 155 -1.70 -21.12 4.21
C ARG A 155 -1.07 -22.04 3.19
N LYS A 156 -1.35 -23.34 3.30
CA LYS A 156 -1.10 -24.29 2.23
C LYS A 156 -2.18 -24.16 1.15
N THR A 157 -1.79 -24.18 -0.13
CA THR A 157 -2.68 -23.77 -1.24
C THR A 157 -2.98 -24.87 -2.26
N ASP A 158 -2.24 -25.97 -2.27
CA ASP A 158 -2.46 -27.04 -3.25
C ASP A 158 -3.62 -28.01 -2.88
N GLY A 159 -4.16 -27.92 -1.66
CA GLY A 159 -5.28 -28.77 -1.18
C GLY A 159 -4.97 -30.26 -0.98
N THR A 160 -3.73 -30.70 -1.22
CA THR A 160 -3.33 -32.11 -1.13
C THR A 160 -2.95 -32.55 0.28
N ALA A 161 -3.06 -33.85 0.56
CA ALA A 161 -2.64 -34.45 1.83
C ALA A 161 -1.10 -34.46 2.04
N ASN A 162 -0.30 -34.15 1.01
CA ASN A 162 1.15 -33.98 1.14
C ASN A 162 1.47 -32.87 2.12
N ARG A 163 2.56 -33.00 2.86
CA ARG A 163 2.90 -32.12 3.97
C ARG A 163 4.10 -31.24 3.66
N THR A 164 4.03 -29.99 4.14
CA THR A 164 5.16 -29.07 4.17
C THR A 164 5.50 -28.76 5.62
N ASN A 165 6.79 -28.72 5.95
CA ASN A 165 7.28 -28.14 7.18
C ASN A 165 7.46 -26.63 7.00
N ILE A 166 7.11 -25.86 8.03
CA ILE A 166 7.27 -24.42 8.17
C ILE A 166 7.98 -24.17 9.49
N ASP A 167 9.02 -23.36 9.46
CA ASP A 167 9.87 -23.10 10.61
C ASP A 167 10.49 -21.70 10.56
N ASP A 168 11.07 -21.24 11.66
CA ASP A 168 11.77 -19.95 11.78
C ASP A 168 11.00 -18.79 11.11
N ILE A 169 9.77 -18.52 11.55
CA ILE A 169 8.99 -17.39 11.07
C ILE A 169 9.54 -16.12 11.73
N ILE A 170 10.23 -15.30 10.94
CA ILE A 170 10.77 -14.03 11.38
C ILE A 170 9.98 -12.90 10.72
N ILE A 171 9.44 -11.99 11.53
CA ILE A 171 8.77 -10.78 11.03
C ILE A 171 9.51 -9.57 11.60
N ASN A 172 10.16 -8.81 10.71
CA ASN A 172 10.81 -7.55 11.05
C ASN A 172 9.77 -6.43 11.10
N ASP A 173 10.02 -5.42 11.93
CA ASP A 173 9.17 -4.24 11.99
C ASP A 173 9.14 -3.49 10.66
N TYR A 174 8.04 -2.77 10.43
CA TYR A 174 8.01 -1.77 9.38
C TYR A 174 9.00 -0.65 9.72
N GLY A 175 9.83 -0.25 8.75
CA GLY A 175 10.85 0.79 8.95
C GLY A 175 12.09 0.38 9.76
N SER A 176 12.20 -0.86 10.27
CA SER A 176 13.43 -1.32 10.92
C SER A 176 14.54 -1.57 9.89
N SER A 177 15.73 -1.04 10.19
CA SER A 177 16.94 -1.01 9.36
C SER A 177 17.56 -2.39 9.04
N GLY A 178 16.86 -3.49 9.34
CA GLY A 178 17.15 -4.86 8.89
C GLY A 178 16.36 -5.32 7.66
N SER A 179 15.37 -4.53 7.19
CA SER A 179 14.86 -4.61 5.83
C SER A 179 15.85 -3.87 4.94
N THR A 180 16.54 -4.54 4.01
CA THR A 180 17.26 -3.83 2.95
C THR A 180 16.22 -3.17 2.06
N SER A 181 15.75 -1.98 2.47
CA SER A 181 14.95 -1.13 1.61
C SER A 181 15.73 -1.01 0.29
N PRO A 182 15.11 -1.37 -0.85
CA PRO A 182 15.85 -1.47 -2.10
C PRO A 182 16.55 -0.14 -2.39
N SER A 183 17.83 -0.22 -2.77
CA SER A 183 18.65 0.98 -2.99
C SER A 183 17.98 1.89 -4.01
N LEU A 184 17.70 3.13 -3.60
CA LEU A 184 17.12 4.16 -4.45
C LEU A 184 18.05 4.49 -5.64
N PRO A 185 17.53 5.08 -6.73
CA PRO A 185 18.37 5.56 -7.81
C PRO A 185 19.50 6.49 -7.30
N ALA A 186 20.68 6.43 -7.92
CA ALA A 186 21.80 7.29 -7.54
C ALA A 186 21.40 8.78 -7.63
N GLY A 187 21.87 9.60 -6.68
CA GLY A 187 21.52 11.02 -6.62
C GLY A 187 20.13 11.31 -6.06
N SER A 188 19.44 10.31 -5.50
CA SER A 188 18.14 10.49 -4.87
C SER A 188 18.12 10.11 -3.39
N VAL A 189 17.15 10.68 -2.67
CA VAL A 189 16.76 10.40 -1.28
C VAL A 189 15.31 9.89 -1.27
N PRO A 190 14.79 9.38 -0.14
CA PRO A 190 13.40 8.95 -0.07
C PRO A 190 12.41 10.06 -0.52
N LEU A 191 11.33 9.63 -1.17
CA LEU A 191 10.10 10.39 -1.43
C LEU A 191 9.22 10.48 -0.17
N PHE A 192 9.25 9.45 0.68
CA PHE A 192 8.50 9.37 1.95
C PHE A 192 9.39 8.81 3.04
N ASP A 193 9.28 9.35 4.25
CA ASP A 193 9.84 8.76 5.48
C ASP A 193 8.95 9.10 6.69
N ASP A 194 9.31 8.61 7.88
CA ASP A 194 8.56 8.86 9.11
C ASP A 194 9.28 9.86 10.03
N ILE A 195 10.14 10.71 9.45
CA ILE A 195 10.97 11.67 10.18
C ILE A 195 10.58 13.08 9.77
N ASN A 196 10.03 13.85 10.70
CA ASN A 196 9.79 15.29 10.48
C ASN A 196 11.13 16.03 10.35
N ASN A 197 11.56 16.31 9.12
CA ASN A 197 12.88 16.82 8.76
C ASN A 197 12.79 18.11 7.89
N PRO A 198 12.18 19.20 8.40
CA PRO A 198 11.82 20.34 7.58
C PRO A 198 13.02 20.97 6.87
N VAL A 199 12.86 21.20 5.57
CA VAL A 199 13.86 21.79 4.69
C VAL A 199 13.55 23.28 4.49
N SER A 200 14.57 24.12 4.60
CA SER A 200 14.48 25.56 4.31
C SER A 200 14.88 25.88 2.87
N GLY A 201 14.38 26.99 2.34
CA GLY A 201 14.72 27.47 0.99
C GLY A 201 13.91 26.81 -0.14
N LEU A 202 12.74 26.24 0.20
CA LEU A 202 11.78 25.73 -0.78
C LEU A 202 11.22 26.89 -1.62
N ALA A 203 10.84 26.61 -2.86
CA ALA A 203 10.17 27.56 -3.74
C ALA A 203 8.84 28.05 -3.15
N TYR A 204 8.11 27.16 -2.45
CA TYR A 204 6.91 27.50 -1.69
C TYR A 204 6.78 26.62 -0.44
N GLY A 205 6.17 27.17 0.61
CA GLY A 205 5.92 26.44 1.86
C GLY A 205 7.14 26.31 2.77
N SER A 206 8.23 27.04 2.52
CA SER A 206 9.44 26.99 3.35
C SER A 206 9.23 27.60 4.75
N PRO A 207 9.79 27.00 5.81
CA PRO A 207 10.32 25.64 5.87
C PRO A 207 9.20 24.60 5.94
N ALA A 208 9.39 23.44 5.28
CA ALA A 208 8.46 22.32 5.37
C ALA A 208 9.16 20.98 5.19
N ASP A 209 8.53 19.94 5.74
CA ASP A 209 8.88 18.55 5.50
C ASP A 209 8.46 18.14 4.08
N VAL A 210 9.43 17.78 3.25
CA VAL A 210 9.24 17.42 1.83
C VAL A 210 9.00 15.90 1.66
N THR A 211 9.25 15.12 2.72
CA THR A 211 9.21 13.64 2.72
C THR A 211 8.21 13.16 3.76
N PRO A 212 6.90 13.42 3.57
CA PRO A 212 5.90 13.02 4.55
C PRO A 212 5.84 11.50 4.70
N SER A 213 5.17 11.02 5.75
CA SER A 213 4.80 9.60 5.84
C SER A 213 4.05 9.16 4.58
N ALA A 214 4.32 7.95 4.12
CA ALA A 214 3.62 7.41 2.96
C ALA A 214 2.13 7.17 3.29
N PRO A 215 1.18 7.65 2.46
CA PRO A 215 -0.22 7.30 2.65
C PRO A 215 -0.46 5.81 2.40
N ALA A 216 -1.42 5.22 3.12
CA ALA A 216 -1.81 3.84 2.91
C ALA A 216 -2.59 3.71 1.60
N LEU A 217 -2.22 2.75 0.75
CA LEU A 217 -2.92 2.48 -0.50
C LEU A 217 -4.11 1.57 -0.26
N ASN A 218 -5.28 1.95 -0.78
CA ASN A 218 -6.44 1.06 -0.77
C ASN A 218 -6.32 -0.01 -1.87
N SER A 219 -7.31 -0.91 -1.95
CA SER A 219 -7.29 -2.00 -2.93
C SER A 219 -7.33 -1.50 -4.38
N PHE A 220 -8.01 -0.39 -4.64
CA PHE A 220 -8.12 0.17 -5.99
C PHE A 220 -6.85 0.94 -6.38
N ASP A 221 -6.24 1.68 -5.46
CA ASP A 221 -4.90 2.27 -5.66
C ASP A 221 -3.88 1.20 -6.05
N THR A 222 -3.92 0.07 -5.32
CA THR A 222 -3.07 -1.10 -5.59
C THR A 222 -3.35 -1.68 -6.98
N ALA A 223 -4.62 -1.76 -7.39
CA ALA A 223 -4.99 -2.20 -8.74
C ALA A 223 -4.43 -1.27 -9.83
N VAL A 224 -4.50 0.04 -9.61
CA VAL A 224 -3.97 1.05 -10.54
C VAL A 224 -2.44 0.98 -10.66
N VAL A 225 -1.71 0.91 -9.55
CA VAL A 225 -0.23 0.79 -9.62
C VAL A 225 0.20 -0.54 -10.24
N ASN A 226 -0.54 -1.63 -10.00
CA ASN A 226 -0.29 -2.92 -10.66
C ASN A 226 -0.53 -2.85 -12.17
N LEU A 227 -1.56 -2.11 -12.60
CA LEU A 227 -1.82 -1.87 -14.02
C LEU A 227 -0.69 -1.04 -14.67
N CYS A 228 -0.16 -0.04 -13.95
CA CYS A 228 1.00 0.75 -14.38
C CYS A 228 2.32 -0.04 -14.42
N SER A 229 2.42 -1.17 -13.70
CA SER A 229 3.55 -2.11 -13.77
C SER A 229 4.94 -1.43 -13.69
N VAL A 230 5.91 -1.87 -14.49
CA VAL A 230 7.26 -1.27 -14.56
C VAL A 230 7.22 0.14 -15.18
N PRO A 231 8.11 1.05 -14.77
CA PRO A 231 8.27 2.37 -15.39
C PRO A 231 8.35 2.33 -16.92
N GLY A 232 7.52 3.15 -17.58
CA GLY A 232 7.43 3.21 -19.04
C GLY A 232 6.42 2.25 -19.68
N THR A 233 5.68 1.46 -18.88
CA THR A 233 4.54 0.68 -19.39
C THR A 233 3.48 1.62 -19.96
N VAL A 234 2.99 1.31 -21.16
CA VAL A 234 1.81 1.95 -21.76
C VAL A 234 0.60 1.07 -21.47
N VAL A 235 -0.36 1.59 -20.70
CA VAL A 235 -1.51 0.81 -20.28
C VAL A 235 -2.46 0.59 -21.46
N SER A 236 -2.94 -0.64 -21.62
CA SER A 236 -3.93 -0.95 -22.65
C SER A 236 -5.33 -0.57 -22.18
N ARG A 237 -6.16 -0.11 -23.12
CA ARG A 237 -7.60 0.16 -22.90
C ARG A 237 -8.31 -1.06 -22.30
N THR A 238 -8.05 -2.25 -22.83
CA THR A 238 -8.64 -3.50 -22.33
C THR A 238 -8.18 -3.81 -20.91
N GLY A 239 -6.90 -3.57 -20.58
CA GLY A 239 -6.38 -3.72 -19.22
C GLY A 239 -7.10 -2.81 -18.21
N PHE A 240 -7.32 -1.55 -18.58
CA PHE A 240 -8.12 -0.62 -17.78
C PHE A 240 -9.58 -1.08 -17.63
N GLN A 241 -10.22 -1.50 -18.71
CA GLN A 241 -11.60 -2.01 -18.66
C GLN A 241 -11.73 -3.24 -17.76
N SER A 242 -10.80 -4.19 -17.85
CA SER A 242 -10.76 -5.36 -16.97
C SER A 242 -10.51 -4.97 -15.51
N MET A 243 -9.61 -4.02 -15.24
CA MET A 243 -9.40 -3.49 -13.89
C MET A 243 -10.70 -2.89 -13.32
N MET A 244 -11.42 -2.08 -14.09
CA MET A 244 -12.70 -1.50 -13.65
C MET A 244 -13.79 -2.56 -13.46
N GLN A 245 -13.87 -3.57 -14.34
CA GLN A 245 -14.82 -4.68 -14.21
C GLN A 245 -14.57 -5.53 -12.96
N ASN A 246 -13.30 -5.69 -12.57
CA ASN A 246 -12.90 -6.35 -11.33
C ASN A 246 -13.11 -5.47 -10.07
N ASN A 247 -13.44 -4.19 -10.26
CA ASN A 247 -13.73 -3.23 -9.18
C ASN A 247 -15.11 -2.56 -9.42
N PRO A 248 -16.20 -3.33 -9.46
CA PRO A 248 -17.51 -2.82 -9.90
C PRO A 248 -18.07 -1.71 -9.00
N THR A 249 -17.79 -1.74 -7.70
CA THR A 249 -18.19 -0.67 -6.76
C THR A 249 -17.52 0.65 -7.11
N VAL A 250 -16.22 0.63 -7.45
CA VAL A 250 -15.47 1.83 -7.87
C VAL A 250 -16.07 2.42 -9.15
N LEU A 251 -16.38 1.56 -10.14
CA LEU A 251 -17.02 2.01 -11.38
C LEU A 251 -18.39 2.66 -11.10
N ALA A 252 -19.19 2.06 -10.22
CA ALA A 252 -20.50 2.58 -9.83
C ALA A 252 -20.38 3.93 -9.10
N ASN A 253 -19.40 4.08 -8.21
CA ASN A 253 -19.15 5.32 -7.48
C ASN A 253 -18.74 6.45 -8.42
N ILE A 254 -17.77 6.23 -9.31
CA ILE A 254 -17.35 7.23 -10.31
C ILE A 254 -18.55 7.63 -11.18
N LYS A 255 -19.35 6.64 -11.61
CA LYS A 255 -20.57 6.90 -12.39
C LYS A 255 -21.57 7.77 -11.64
N ALA A 256 -21.84 7.45 -10.38
CA ALA A 256 -22.73 8.25 -9.53
C ALA A 256 -22.18 9.66 -9.34
N TYR A 257 -20.89 9.80 -9.06
CA TYR A 257 -20.20 11.07 -8.83
C TYR A 257 -20.33 12.02 -10.02
N VAL A 258 -20.18 11.51 -11.25
CA VAL A 258 -20.33 12.33 -12.46
C VAL A 258 -21.78 12.52 -12.91
N GLY A 259 -22.78 12.09 -12.13
CA GLY A 259 -24.20 12.25 -12.43
C GLY A 259 -24.76 11.22 -13.41
N GLY A 260 -24.23 9.99 -13.42
CA GLY A 260 -24.81 8.82 -14.09
C GLY A 260 -24.32 8.57 -15.53
N TYR A 261 -23.71 9.56 -16.18
CA TYR A 261 -23.22 9.45 -17.56
C TYR A 261 -22.10 10.46 -17.86
N LEU A 262 -21.23 10.12 -18.81
CA LEU A 262 -20.24 11.06 -19.39
C LEU A 262 -20.69 11.61 -20.76
N LYS A 263 -21.56 10.88 -21.47
CA LYS A 263 -22.21 11.33 -22.70
C LYS A 263 -23.73 11.20 -22.56
N VAL A 264 -24.45 12.24 -22.97
CA VAL A 264 -25.91 12.27 -22.86
C VAL A 264 -26.52 11.07 -23.60
N GLY A 265 -27.48 10.40 -22.96
CA GLY A 265 -28.16 9.21 -23.49
C GLY A 265 -27.40 7.89 -23.35
N ARG A 266 -26.16 7.91 -22.85
CA ARG A 266 -25.31 6.72 -22.65
C ARG A 266 -25.17 6.39 -21.16
N THR A 267 -26.20 5.75 -20.60
CA THR A 267 -26.36 5.54 -19.16
C THR A 267 -26.15 4.09 -18.69
N SER A 268 -25.97 3.12 -19.60
CA SER A 268 -25.65 1.74 -19.20
C SER A 268 -24.23 1.65 -18.60
N ASP A 269 -23.95 0.65 -17.76
CA ASP A 269 -22.60 0.48 -17.18
C ASP A 269 -21.55 0.19 -18.26
N THR A 270 -21.92 -0.59 -19.27
CA THR A 270 -21.09 -0.84 -20.45
C THR A 270 -20.78 0.44 -21.20
N ASP A 271 -21.78 1.30 -21.43
CA ASP A 271 -21.56 2.57 -22.12
C ASP A 271 -20.71 3.51 -21.29
N PHE A 272 -20.97 3.59 -19.98
CA PHE A 272 -20.21 4.40 -19.05
C PHE A 272 -18.75 3.99 -19.01
N LEU A 273 -18.46 2.69 -18.88
CA LEU A 273 -17.08 2.18 -18.90
C LEU A 273 -16.37 2.50 -20.22
N ASN A 274 -17.06 2.36 -21.35
CA ASN A 274 -16.52 2.74 -22.65
C ASN A 274 -16.21 4.25 -22.73
N ASP A 275 -17.10 5.09 -22.23
CA ASP A 275 -16.89 6.54 -22.23
C ASP A 275 -15.80 6.98 -21.27
N LEU A 276 -15.72 6.38 -20.08
CA LEU A 276 -14.62 6.59 -19.13
C LEU A 276 -13.28 6.15 -19.74
N THR A 277 -13.24 4.99 -20.39
CA THR A 277 -12.04 4.52 -21.10
C THR A 277 -11.65 5.50 -22.20
N ASN A 278 -12.61 5.96 -23.01
CA ASN A 278 -12.31 6.94 -24.06
C ASN A 278 -11.74 8.24 -23.47
N LEU A 279 -12.36 8.74 -22.40
CA LEU A 279 -11.98 9.98 -21.74
C LEU A 279 -10.52 9.97 -21.25
N TRP A 280 -10.09 8.86 -20.66
CA TRP A 280 -8.74 8.72 -20.10
C TRP A 280 -7.68 8.28 -21.10
N PHE A 281 -8.07 7.61 -22.20
CA PHE A 281 -7.11 7.00 -23.13
C PHE A 281 -6.97 7.72 -24.48
N ASN A 282 -7.96 8.50 -24.93
CA ASN A 282 -7.90 9.16 -26.24
C ASN A 282 -6.72 10.16 -26.38
N VAL A 283 -6.28 10.74 -25.27
CA VAL A 283 -5.13 11.67 -25.24
C VAL A 283 -4.10 11.27 -24.16
N ALA A 284 -4.07 9.97 -23.84
CA ALA A 284 -3.13 9.34 -22.91
C ALA A 284 -3.09 9.95 -21.49
N GLY A 285 -4.25 10.39 -20.98
CA GLY A 285 -4.35 10.93 -19.63
C GLY A 285 -4.09 9.92 -18.53
N PHE A 286 -4.48 8.65 -18.72
CA PHE A 286 -4.28 7.62 -17.70
C PHE A 286 -2.79 7.41 -17.39
N ASP A 287 -2.00 7.09 -18.41
CA ASP A 287 -0.55 6.89 -18.25
C ASP A 287 0.11 8.15 -17.71
N HIS A 288 -0.25 9.32 -18.25
CA HIS A 288 0.33 10.59 -17.83
C HIS A 288 0.04 10.90 -16.35
N VAL A 289 -1.18 10.76 -15.88
CA VAL A 289 -1.55 11.09 -14.48
C VAL A 289 -1.10 9.99 -13.51
N PHE A 290 -1.39 8.73 -13.80
CA PHE A 290 -1.23 7.63 -12.85
C PHE A 290 0.13 6.94 -12.94
N CYS A 291 0.63 6.66 -14.14
CA CYS A 291 1.81 5.81 -14.31
C CYS A 291 3.12 6.59 -14.43
N GLY A 292 3.03 7.81 -14.98
CA GLY A 292 4.16 8.58 -15.49
C GLY A 292 4.63 8.08 -16.86
N GLU A 293 5.21 8.98 -17.65
CA GLU A 293 5.77 8.73 -18.98
C GLU A 293 7.30 8.96 -18.94
N PRO A 294 8.10 8.11 -18.25
CA PRO A 294 9.56 8.27 -18.18
C PRO A 294 10.23 7.92 -19.50
N VAL A 295 11.18 8.74 -19.93
CA VAL A 295 12.05 8.46 -21.09
C VAL A 295 13.47 8.16 -20.57
N GLN A 296 14.04 7.03 -20.96
CA GLN A 296 15.41 6.67 -20.58
C GLN A 296 16.41 7.73 -21.04
N GLY A 297 17.20 8.24 -20.09
CA GLY A 297 18.14 9.36 -20.32
C GLY A 297 17.47 10.73 -20.46
N GLY A 298 16.15 10.81 -20.25
CA GLY A 298 15.34 12.00 -20.51
C GLY A 298 14.44 12.39 -19.35
N SER A 299 13.35 13.08 -19.71
CA SER A 299 12.38 13.60 -18.75
C SER A 299 11.39 12.54 -18.26
N ILE A 300 10.77 12.81 -17.11
CA ILE A 300 9.53 12.14 -16.70
C ILE A 300 8.37 13.03 -17.15
N GLY A 301 7.49 12.52 -18.02
CA GLY A 301 6.19 13.14 -18.29
C GLY A 301 5.19 12.74 -17.21
N GLY A 302 4.28 13.64 -16.83
CA GLY A 302 3.21 13.31 -15.91
C GLY A 302 3.68 12.94 -14.49
N LEU A 303 3.16 11.83 -13.95
CA LEU A 303 3.40 11.28 -12.60
C LEU A 303 2.76 12.14 -11.49
N HIS A 304 1.45 11.99 -11.29
CA HIS A 304 0.65 12.86 -10.42
C HIS A 304 -0.23 12.11 -9.43
N PHE A 305 -0.07 10.79 -9.33
CA PHE A 305 -0.80 9.95 -8.38
C PHE A 305 0.13 9.50 -7.24
N VAL A 306 -0.18 9.91 -6.01
CA VAL A 306 0.64 9.61 -4.83
C VAL A 306 0.91 8.12 -4.65
N GLY A 307 -0.07 7.26 -4.98
CA GLY A 307 0.11 5.81 -4.89
C GLY A 307 1.23 5.27 -5.79
N ARG A 308 1.46 5.90 -6.96
CA ARG A 308 2.58 5.54 -7.83
C ARG A 308 3.93 5.92 -7.20
N TYR A 309 4.02 7.03 -6.48
CA TYR A 309 5.25 7.40 -5.76
C TYR A 309 5.56 6.39 -4.66
N VAL A 310 4.54 5.99 -3.87
CA VAL A 310 4.68 5.01 -2.79
C VAL A 310 5.19 3.67 -3.35
N GLU A 311 4.57 3.19 -4.42
CA GLU A 311 4.97 1.93 -5.07
C GLU A 311 6.40 1.99 -5.63
N LEU A 312 6.76 3.08 -6.30
CA LEU A 312 8.09 3.23 -6.89
C LEU A 312 9.18 3.33 -5.82
N GLN A 313 8.96 4.04 -4.71
CA GLN A 313 9.89 4.07 -3.59
C GLN A 313 10.06 2.67 -2.99
N ASN A 314 8.95 1.99 -2.70
CA ASN A 314 8.97 0.68 -2.04
C ASN A 314 9.69 -0.39 -2.88
N LYS A 315 9.73 -0.22 -4.21
CA LYS A 315 10.50 -1.07 -5.12
C LYS A 315 11.92 -0.54 -5.41
N GLY A 316 12.31 0.60 -4.85
CA GLY A 316 13.59 1.25 -5.08
C GLY A 316 13.77 1.72 -6.52
N LEU A 317 12.65 2.00 -7.20
CA LEU A 317 12.59 2.43 -8.59
C LEU A 317 12.58 3.95 -8.72
N ALA A 318 12.13 4.70 -7.72
CA ALA A 318 12.21 6.16 -7.74
C ALA A 318 12.58 6.75 -6.37
N GLY A 319 13.17 7.94 -6.41
CA GLY A 319 13.52 8.74 -5.24
C GLY A 319 13.43 10.24 -5.54
N ARG A 320 13.40 11.05 -4.48
CA ARG A 320 13.44 12.51 -4.55
C ARG A 320 14.84 13.00 -4.89
N LEU A 321 14.99 14.00 -5.75
CA LEU A 321 16.28 14.66 -6.00
C LEU A 321 16.79 15.35 -4.73
N ASN A 322 18.05 15.11 -4.35
CA ASN A 322 18.60 15.62 -3.08
C ASN A 322 18.96 17.12 -3.08
N ASN A 323 18.99 17.78 -4.25
CA ASN A 323 19.40 19.17 -4.42
C ASN A 323 18.41 19.94 -5.33
N ASN A 324 17.14 20.01 -4.92
CA ASN A 324 16.07 20.54 -5.77
C ASN A 324 15.15 21.57 -5.06
N THR A 325 15.58 22.15 -3.95
CA THR A 325 14.74 23.06 -3.13
C THR A 325 14.17 24.25 -3.93
N PHE A 326 14.91 24.75 -4.92
CA PHE A 326 14.49 25.86 -5.80
C PHE A 326 13.24 25.57 -6.67
N ARG A 327 12.76 24.32 -6.72
CA ARG A 327 11.53 23.90 -7.42
C ARG A 327 10.59 23.10 -6.52
N GLU A 328 10.94 22.93 -5.25
CA GLU A 328 10.12 22.17 -4.30
C GLU A 328 9.07 23.09 -3.69
N GLU A 329 7.84 22.60 -3.67
CA GLU A 329 6.68 23.32 -3.12
C GLU A 329 5.94 22.37 -2.21
N VAL A 330 5.66 22.80 -0.98
CA VAL A 330 4.97 21.96 -0.01
C VAL A 330 3.80 22.73 0.61
N VAL A 331 2.62 22.14 0.51
CA VAL A 331 1.48 22.42 1.40
C VAL A 331 1.32 21.17 2.26
N PRO A 332 1.71 21.20 3.54
CA PRO A 332 1.79 19.99 4.37
C PRO A 332 0.50 19.16 4.34
N ASN A 333 0.66 17.86 4.14
CA ASN A 333 -0.42 16.87 4.04
C ASN A 333 -1.46 17.19 2.93
N THR A 334 -1.08 17.96 1.91
CA THR A 334 -2.00 18.42 0.85
C THR A 334 -1.39 18.34 -0.54
N VAL A 335 -0.32 19.11 -0.78
CA VAL A 335 0.35 19.20 -2.09
C VAL A 335 1.85 19.08 -1.88
N TYR A 336 2.47 18.22 -2.68
CA TYR A 336 3.91 18.04 -2.68
C TYR A 336 4.39 18.12 -4.12
N THR A 337 5.28 19.06 -4.40
CA THR A 337 6.00 19.20 -5.67
C THR A 337 7.48 19.03 -5.40
N MET A 338 8.14 18.14 -6.13
CA MET A 338 9.53 17.80 -5.92
C MET A 338 10.23 17.33 -7.20
N GLY A 339 11.55 17.24 -7.12
CA GLY A 339 12.36 16.62 -8.15
C GLY A 339 12.35 15.10 -7.98
N VAL A 340 12.27 14.35 -9.07
CA VAL A 340 12.20 12.88 -9.04
C VAL A 340 13.21 12.28 -10.00
N VAL A 341 13.90 11.23 -9.55
CA VAL A 341 14.68 10.31 -10.40
C VAL A 341 13.98 8.96 -10.39
N MET A 342 13.83 8.35 -11.57
CA MET A 342 13.14 7.08 -11.76
C MET A 342 14.00 6.13 -12.62
N LYS A 343 14.18 4.88 -12.22
CA LYS A 343 14.76 3.81 -13.05
C LYS A 343 13.81 3.48 -14.19
N VAL A 344 14.34 3.39 -15.42
CA VAL A 344 13.58 2.98 -16.61
C VAL A 344 14.51 2.19 -17.52
N GLY A 345 14.09 0.96 -17.86
CA GLY A 345 14.95 0.00 -18.56
C GLY A 345 16.26 -0.20 -17.80
N THR A 346 17.39 0.06 -18.47
CA THR A 346 18.74 -0.04 -17.89
C THR A 346 19.29 1.29 -17.36
N GLY A 347 18.54 2.39 -17.51
CA GLY A 347 18.97 3.73 -17.12
C GLY A 347 17.98 4.43 -16.18
N THR A 348 18.01 5.76 -16.20
CA THR A 348 17.12 6.61 -15.41
C THR A 348 16.45 7.67 -16.27
N ALA A 349 15.29 8.13 -15.82
CA ALA A 349 14.64 9.37 -16.24
C ALA A 349 14.62 10.32 -15.03
N GLN A 350 14.60 11.62 -15.27
CA GLN A 350 14.54 12.61 -14.19
C GLN A 350 13.70 13.82 -14.56
N SER A 351 13.12 14.47 -13.55
CA SER A 351 12.46 15.77 -13.69
C SER A 351 12.67 16.56 -12.41
N THR A 352 12.94 17.86 -12.52
CA THR A 352 13.08 18.76 -11.36
C THR A 352 11.74 19.19 -10.78
N ILE A 353 10.63 18.85 -11.44
CA ILE A 353 9.29 19.25 -11.02
C ILE A 353 8.29 18.14 -11.32
N LYS A 354 7.76 17.52 -10.27
CA LYS A 354 6.73 16.49 -10.29
C LYS A 354 5.93 16.63 -9.02
N GLY A 355 4.60 16.60 -9.11
CA GLY A 355 3.77 16.85 -7.93
C GLY A 355 2.56 15.94 -7.88
N TYR A 356 2.14 15.63 -6.66
CA TYR A 356 0.99 14.77 -6.38
C TYR A 356 0.13 15.37 -5.28
N PRO A 357 -1.19 15.10 -5.31
CA PRO A 357 -2.09 15.48 -4.24
C PRO A 357 -1.97 14.40 -3.16
N TYR A 358 -1.66 14.80 -1.93
CA TYR A 358 -1.37 13.86 -0.86
C TYR A 358 -2.61 13.08 -0.41
N THR A 359 -3.78 13.70 -0.47
CA THR A 359 -5.02 13.13 0.06
C THR A 359 -5.82 12.33 -0.96
N LEU A 360 -5.67 12.59 -2.27
CA LEU A 360 -6.49 11.92 -3.28
C LEU A 360 -6.01 10.50 -3.59
N ASN A 361 -6.93 9.55 -3.48
CA ASN A 361 -6.78 8.20 -4.01
C ASN A 361 -7.12 8.14 -5.52
N ALA A 362 -6.92 6.98 -6.14
CA ALA A 362 -7.12 6.82 -7.57
C ALA A 362 -8.59 6.98 -8.02
N GLU A 363 -9.55 6.54 -7.21
CA GLU A 363 -10.99 6.69 -7.50
C GLU A 363 -11.38 8.17 -7.52
N GLU A 364 -10.87 8.96 -6.58
CA GLU A 364 -11.12 10.39 -6.50
C GLU A 364 -10.49 11.17 -7.65
N ILE A 365 -9.26 10.83 -8.07
CA ILE A 365 -8.64 11.45 -9.25
C ILE A 365 -9.47 11.12 -10.51
N LEU A 366 -9.87 9.85 -10.68
CA LEU A 366 -10.72 9.44 -11.79
C LEU A 366 -12.06 10.21 -11.77
N SER A 367 -12.67 10.39 -10.60
CA SER A 367 -13.95 11.06 -10.42
C SER A 367 -13.87 12.57 -10.69
N ASN A 368 -12.97 13.27 -10.00
CA ASN A 368 -12.82 14.73 -10.07
C ASN A 368 -12.45 15.19 -11.48
N ALA A 369 -11.46 14.55 -12.11
CA ALA A 369 -11.04 14.95 -13.45
C ALA A 369 -12.09 14.58 -14.52
N SER A 370 -12.83 13.48 -14.33
CA SER A 370 -13.91 13.12 -15.26
C SER A 370 -15.10 14.08 -15.19
N LEU A 371 -15.50 14.49 -13.98
CA LEU A 371 -16.50 15.55 -13.80
C LEU A 371 -16.00 16.88 -14.37
N GLY A 372 -14.73 17.22 -14.10
CA GLY A 372 -14.06 18.39 -14.65
C GLY A 372 -14.13 18.44 -16.18
N TYR A 373 -13.89 17.31 -16.86
CA TYR A 373 -14.06 17.23 -18.33
C TYR A 373 -15.51 17.39 -18.76
N LYS A 374 -16.46 16.72 -18.06
CA LYS A 374 -17.88 16.80 -18.38
C LYS A 374 -18.40 18.25 -18.33
N ASN A 375 -17.95 19.02 -17.35
CA ASN A 375 -18.36 20.42 -17.16
C ASN A 375 -17.56 21.38 -18.05
N ASN A 376 -16.36 21.00 -18.49
CA ASN A 376 -15.44 21.84 -19.27
C ASN A 376 -14.90 21.12 -20.52
N PRO A 377 -15.77 20.59 -21.40
CA PRO A 377 -15.32 19.84 -22.56
C PRO A 377 -14.51 20.74 -23.48
N ASN A 378 -13.50 20.16 -24.14
CA ASN A 378 -12.74 20.84 -25.18
C ASN A 378 -12.97 20.12 -26.51
N THR A 379 -13.40 20.84 -27.54
CA THR A 379 -13.61 20.32 -28.89
C THR A 379 -12.41 20.58 -29.82
N SER A 380 -11.42 21.36 -29.38
CA SER A 380 -10.19 21.66 -30.10
C SER A 380 -9.12 20.58 -29.93
N THR A 381 -8.32 20.34 -30.97
CA THR A 381 -7.15 19.45 -30.93
C THR A 381 -5.97 20.03 -30.12
N THR A 382 -6.06 21.28 -29.68
CA THR A 382 -5.05 21.95 -28.83
C THR A 382 -5.40 21.87 -27.36
N ASN A 383 -4.37 21.87 -26.51
CA ASN A 383 -4.53 21.88 -25.05
C ASN A 383 -5.30 23.14 -24.63
N GLN A 384 -6.28 22.94 -23.76
CA GLN A 384 -6.80 23.99 -22.91
C GLN A 384 -6.56 23.60 -21.46
N ALA A 385 -6.09 24.54 -20.66
CA ALA A 385 -5.93 24.40 -19.22
C ALA A 385 -7.02 25.20 -18.49
N CYS A 386 -7.45 24.73 -17.33
CA CYS A 386 -8.17 25.51 -16.33
C CYS A 386 -7.85 24.97 -14.93
N LEU A 387 -8.11 25.76 -13.89
CA LEU A 387 -7.90 25.34 -12.50
C LEU A 387 -9.18 24.75 -11.90
N LEU A 388 -9.10 23.52 -11.39
CA LEU A 388 -10.15 22.89 -10.59
C LEU A 388 -9.82 23.09 -9.10
N GLY A 389 -10.71 23.73 -8.35
CA GLY A 389 -10.68 23.66 -6.88
C GLY A 389 -11.07 22.27 -6.40
N ILE A 390 -10.20 21.63 -5.63
CA ILE A 390 -10.45 20.32 -5.03
C ILE A 390 -10.50 20.51 -3.52
N THR A 391 -11.52 19.93 -2.90
CA THR A 391 -11.60 19.82 -1.44
C THR A 391 -11.72 18.37 -1.07
N ASP A 392 -10.77 17.90 -0.27
CA ASP A 392 -10.71 16.53 0.20
C ASP A 392 -10.11 16.48 1.61
N GLU A 393 -10.69 15.65 2.49
CA GLU A 393 -10.35 15.61 3.92
C GLU A 393 -10.23 17.00 4.61
N ASN A 394 -11.15 17.92 4.30
CA ASN A 394 -11.14 19.33 4.77
C ASN A 394 -9.92 20.16 4.33
N ARG A 395 -9.20 19.73 3.29
CA ARG A 395 -8.08 20.46 2.70
C ARG A 395 -8.46 20.87 1.29
N THR A 396 -8.13 22.12 0.93
CA THR A 396 -8.47 22.67 -0.38
C THR A 396 -7.19 23.04 -1.12
N PHE A 397 -7.12 22.66 -2.39
CA PHE A 397 -6.03 23.03 -3.29
C PHE A 397 -6.55 23.22 -4.72
N GLN A 398 -5.74 23.83 -5.58
CA GLN A 398 -6.03 23.95 -7.00
C GLN A 398 -5.33 22.83 -7.77
N ALA A 399 -6.04 22.23 -8.71
CA ALA A 399 -5.50 21.27 -9.65
C ALA A 399 -5.49 21.86 -11.06
N VAL A 400 -4.32 21.86 -11.70
CA VAL A 400 -4.20 22.20 -13.12
C VAL A 400 -4.81 21.05 -13.93
N PHE A 401 -5.89 21.37 -14.64
CA PHE A 401 -6.63 20.43 -15.44
C PHE A 401 -6.50 20.76 -16.92
N VAL A 402 -5.89 19.84 -17.67
CA VAL A 402 -5.62 20.02 -19.09
C VAL A 402 -6.38 18.99 -19.91
N ARG A 403 -7.09 19.46 -20.93
CA ARG A 403 -7.91 18.63 -21.81
C ARG A 403 -7.78 19.05 -23.27
N ARG A 404 -8.08 18.11 -24.17
CA ARG A 404 -8.17 18.30 -25.63
C ARG A 404 -9.40 17.57 -26.16
N GLN A 405 -9.66 17.73 -27.45
CA GLN A 405 -10.69 16.97 -28.16
C GLN A 405 -10.60 15.48 -27.82
N GLY A 406 -11.66 15.00 -27.18
CA GLY A 406 -11.87 13.58 -26.92
C GLY A 406 -11.27 13.06 -25.62
N GLY A 407 -10.56 13.86 -24.81
CA GLY A 407 -10.03 13.34 -23.54
C GLY A 407 -9.29 14.30 -22.61
N ILE A 408 -8.94 13.78 -21.44
CA ILE A 408 -8.11 14.42 -20.40
C ILE A 408 -6.64 14.17 -20.71
N ARG A 409 -5.82 15.21 -20.74
CA ARG A 409 -4.36 15.09 -20.94
C ARG A 409 -3.60 15.02 -19.62
N THR A 410 -3.94 15.88 -18.66
CA THR A 410 -3.34 15.81 -17.32
C THR A 410 -4.26 16.45 -16.28
N PHE A 411 -4.04 16.05 -15.04
CA PHE A 411 -4.66 16.55 -13.82
C PHE A 411 -3.63 16.42 -12.71
N TYR A 412 -3.23 17.53 -12.11
CA TYR A 412 -2.23 17.55 -11.05
C TYR A 412 -2.41 18.75 -10.12
N PRO A 413 -2.10 18.63 -8.82
CA PRO A 413 -2.18 19.78 -7.92
C PRO A 413 -1.05 20.76 -8.21
N ASP A 414 -1.33 22.02 -7.91
CA ASP A 414 -0.34 23.07 -7.98
C ASP A 414 -0.47 23.95 -6.73
N ALA A 415 0.62 24.10 -5.99
CA ALA A 415 0.64 24.94 -4.79
C ALA A 415 0.73 26.43 -5.16
N THR A 416 1.27 26.73 -6.34
CA THR A 416 1.45 28.09 -6.86
C THR A 416 1.01 28.20 -8.32
N PRO A 417 -0.26 27.89 -8.64
CA PRO A 417 -0.73 27.88 -10.01
C PRO A 417 -0.56 29.25 -10.65
N ASP A 418 -0.10 29.24 -11.91
CA ASP A 418 -0.07 30.42 -12.77
C ASP A 418 -1.48 31.02 -12.93
N ALA A 419 -1.59 32.20 -13.54
CA ALA A 419 -2.84 32.93 -13.79
C ALA A 419 -3.78 32.27 -14.83
N THR A 420 -3.89 30.95 -14.80
CA THR A 420 -4.80 30.13 -15.58
C THR A 420 -6.24 30.35 -15.10
N PRO A 421 -7.23 30.49 -16.01
CA PRO A 421 -8.63 30.64 -15.62
C PRO A 421 -9.17 29.44 -14.82
N ASN A 422 -10.11 29.68 -13.92
CA ASN A 422 -10.82 28.61 -13.21
C ASN A 422 -11.73 27.82 -14.16
N CYS A 423 -11.87 26.52 -13.92
CA CYS A 423 -12.87 25.70 -14.56
C CYS A 423 -14.27 26.02 -14.00
N ILE A 424 -15.31 25.71 -14.78
CA ILE A 424 -16.69 25.60 -14.27
C ILE A 424 -16.76 24.34 -13.41
N GLN A 425 -17.19 24.46 -12.16
CA GLN A 425 -17.29 23.33 -11.23
C GLN A 425 -18.72 22.83 -11.07
#